data_AF-A0A6J5BEY0-F1
#
_entry.id   AF-A0A6J5BEY0-F1
#
_cell.length_a   1.000
_cell.length_b   1.000
_cell.length_c   1.000
_cell.angle_alpha   90.00
_cell.angle_beta   90.00
_cell.angle_gamma   90.00
#
_symmetry.space_group_name_H-M   'P 1'
#
loop_
_entity.id
_entity.type
_entity.pdbx_description
1 polymer ?
#
loop_
_entity_poly.entity_id
_entity_poly.type
_entity_poly.pdbx_seq_one_letter_code
_entity_poly.pdbx_strand_id
1 'polypeptide(L)'
;MIHLVATTDQMAQLLAAGRRQAGLTQTDAAARIGVSQSRISALETDATALTLAQLLALCGAYGLQLQVRDKNQPAPEPAPLVEW
;
A
#
# COMPACT_ATOMS: atom_id res chain seq x y z
N MET A 1 8.11 7.99 -0.33
CA MET A 1 8.74 7.30 0.82
C MET A 1 8.55 5.80 0.63
N ILE A 2 9.53 4.98 1.03
CA ILE A 2 9.43 3.51 0.95
C ILE A 2 8.91 3.01 2.29
N HIS A 3 7.91 2.13 2.27
CA HIS A 3 7.35 1.51 3.48
C HIS A 3 7.78 0.04 3.54
N LEU A 4 8.34 -0.37 4.67
CA LEU A 4 8.63 -1.77 4.93
C LEU A 4 7.36 -2.44 5.47
N VAL A 5 6.92 -3.51 4.82
CA VAL A 5 5.73 -4.27 5.21
C VAL A 5 6.14 -5.72 5.45
N ALA A 6 5.93 -6.19 6.67
CA ALA A 6 6.23 -7.56 7.12
C ALA A 6 4.99 -8.31 7.64
N THR A 7 3.87 -7.61 7.86
CA THR A 7 2.63 -8.20 8.38
C THR A 7 1.39 -7.70 7.61
N THR A 8 0.28 -8.44 7.70
CA THR A 8 -1.00 -8.06 7.09
C THR A 8 -1.56 -6.76 7.69
N ASP A 9 -1.42 -6.55 8.99
CA ASP A 9 -1.83 -5.31 9.67
C ASP A 9 -1.06 -4.08 9.12
N GLN A 10 0.25 -4.20 8.93
CA GLN A 10 1.06 -3.12 8.33
C GLN A 10 0.59 -2.80 6.89
N MET A 11 0.21 -3.81 6.12
CA MET A 11 -0.38 -3.60 4.80
C MET A 11 -1.74 -2.89 4.88
N ALA A 12 -2.60 -3.29 5.82
CA ALA A 12 -3.91 -2.68 6.05
C ALA A 12 -3.77 -1.18 6.39
N GLN A 13 -2.86 -0.84 7.32
CA GLN A 13 -2.56 0.54 7.68
C GLN A 13 -1.99 1.35 6.50
N LEU A 14 -1.08 0.76 5.71
CA LEU A 14 -0.52 1.40 4.52
C LEU A 14 -1.60 1.73 3.48
N LEU A 15 -2.52 0.79 3.22
CA LEU A 15 -3.62 1.00 2.28
C LEU A 15 -4.61 2.05 2.79
N ALA A 16 -4.96 2.03 4.09
CA ALA A 16 -5.83 3.04 4.68
C ALA A 16 -5.22 4.45 4.62
N ALA A 17 -3.93 4.57 4.90
CA ALA A 17 -3.19 5.83 4.79
C ALA A 17 -3.07 6.28 3.32
N GLY A 18 -2.75 5.37 2.41
CA GLY A 18 -2.68 5.63 0.97
C GLY A 18 -4.00 6.14 0.41
N ARG A 19 -5.12 5.50 0.77
CA ARG A 19 -6.47 5.92 0.39
C ARG A 19 -6.77 7.36 0.83
N ARG A 20 -6.48 7.68 2.10
CA ARG A 20 -6.72 9.02 2.66
C ARG A 20 -5.86 10.08 1.96
N GLN A 21 -4.60 9.76 1.67
CA GLN A 21 -3.68 10.64 0.93
C GLN A 21 -4.15 10.88 -0.50
N ALA A 22 -4.75 9.87 -1.15
CA ALA A 22 -5.38 10.00 -2.46
C ALA A 22 -6.73 10.74 -2.43
N GLY A 23 -7.22 11.18 -1.26
CA GLY A 23 -8.49 11.88 -1.12
C GLY A 23 -9.73 11.03 -1.36
N LEU A 24 -9.60 9.70 -1.31
CA LEU A 24 -10.69 8.76 -1.61
C LEU A 24 -11.44 8.33 -0.35
N THR A 25 -12.76 8.15 -0.46
CA THR A 25 -13.55 7.47 0.58
C THR A 25 -13.38 5.95 0.47
N GLN A 26 -13.78 5.21 1.50
CA GLN A 26 -13.80 3.74 1.43
C GLN A 26 -14.79 3.23 0.37
N THR A 27 -15.85 3.99 0.07
CA THR A 27 -16.81 3.68 -1.00
C THR A 27 -16.16 3.82 -2.38
N ASP A 28 -15.35 4.86 -2.58
CA ASP A 28 -14.63 5.05 -3.84
C ASP A 28 -13.64 3.90 -4.08
N ALA A 29 -12.90 3.51 -3.04
CA ALA A 29 -11.99 2.37 -3.10
C ALA A 29 -12.72 1.05 -3.36
N ALA A 30 -13.88 0.85 -2.73
CA ALA A 30 -14.73 -0.32 -2.93
C ALA A 30 -15.17 -0.47 -4.39
N ALA A 31 -15.55 0.64 -5.03
CA ALA A 31 -15.91 0.66 -6.45
C ALA A 31 -14.75 0.24 -7.37
N ARG A 32 -13.49 0.56 -7.00
CA ARG A 32 -12.31 0.19 -7.81
C ARG A 32 -12.07 -1.32 -7.89
N ILE A 33 -12.46 -2.06 -6.85
CA ILE A 33 -12.24 -3.51 -6.78
C ILE A 33 -13.53 -4.32 -6.75
N GLY A 34 -14.69 -3.69 -6.98
CA GLY A 34 -15.99 -4.35 -7.08
C GLY A 34 -16.47 -4.99 -5.79
N VAL A 35 -16.22 -4.38 -4.63
CA VAL A 35 -16.66 -4.87 -3.31
C VAL A 35 -17.52 -3.85 -2.58
N SER A 36 -18.04 -4.20 -1.40
CA SER A 36 -18.76 -3.26 -0.54
C SER A 36 -17.82 -2.34 0.25
N GLN A 37 -18.30 -1.16 0.66
CA GLN A 37 -17.55 -0.27 1.54
C GLN A 37 -17.15 -0.95 2.87
N SER A 38 -18.04 -1.77 3.46
CA SER A 38 -17.74 -2.51 4.67
C SER A 38 -16.63 -3.53 4.47
N ARG A 39 -16.52 -4.11 3.26
CA ARG A 39 -15.41 -4.99 2.91
C ARG A 39 -14.09 -4.22 2.86
N ILE A 40 -14.05 -3.01 2.31
CA ILE A 40 -12.86 -2.15 2.39
C ILE A 40 -12.53 -1.82 3.85
N SER A 41 -13.52 -1.47 4.66
CA SER A 41 -13.28 -1.19 6.08
C SER A 41 -12.67 -2.39 6.82
N ALA A 42 -13.11 -3.61 6.52
CA ALA A 42 -12.52 -4.81 7.09
C ALA A 42 -11.07 -5.04 6.62
N LEU A 43 -10.81 -4.84 5.32
CA LEU A 43 -9.47 -4.97 4.73
C LEU A 43 -8.48 -3.91 5.24
N GLU A 44 -8.97 -2.72 5.62
CA GLU A 44 -8.17 -1.64 6.24
C GLU A 44 -7.91 -1.86 7.73
N THR A 45 -8.58 -2.83 8.36
CA THR A 45 -8.29 -3.30 9.72
C THR A 45 -7.37 -4.52 9.69
N ASP A 46 -7.62 -5.47 8.79
CA ASP A 46 -6.78 -6.64 8.57
C ASP A 46 -6.79 -7.05 7.10
N ALA A 47 -5.61 -7.08 6.49
CA ALA A 47 -5.46 -7.39 5.07
C ALA A 47 -5.28 -8.90 4.78
N THR A 48 -5.56 -9.80 5.73
CA THR A 48 -5.34 -11.25 5.56
C THR A 48 -6.11 -11.82 4.37
N ALA A 49 -7.32 -11.32 4.14
CA ALA A 49 -8.17 -11.77 3.04
C ALA A 49 -8.05 -10.91 1.76
N LEU A 50 -7.03 -10.04 1.68
CA LEU A 50 -6.74 -9.23 0.50
C LEU A 50 -6.06 -10.09 -0.56
N THR A 51 -6.64 -10.15 -1.75
CA THR A 51 -5.98 -10.82 -2.88
C THR A 51 -4.92 -9.93 -3.51
N LEU A 52 -3.91 -10.53 -4.15
CA LEU A 52 -2.87 -9.75 -4.86
C LEU A 52 -3.45 -8.84 -5.95
N ALA A 53 -4.48 -9.30 -6.67
CA ALA A 53 -5.14 -8.48 -7.70
C ALA A 53 -5.80 -7.23 -7.10
N GLN A 54 -6.49 -7.38 -5.96
CA GLN A 54 -7.09 -6.26 -5.24
C GLN A 54 -6.01 -5.32 -4.68
N LEU A 55 -4.92 -5.86 -4.13
CA LEU A 55 -3.79 -5.06 -3.66
C LEU A 55 -3.25 -4.16 -4.78
N LEU A 56 -2.93 -4.74 -5.94
CA LEU A 56 -2.37 -3.98 -7.06
C LEU A 56 -3.36 -2.95 -7.62
N ALA A 57 -4.65 -3.29 -7.69
CA ALA A 57 -5.69 -2.35 -8.13
C ALA A 57 -5.84 -1.16 -7.15
N LEU A 58 -5.84 -1.41 -5.85
CA LEU A 58 -5.88 -0.36 -4.83
C LEU A 58 -4.60 0.48 -4.85
N CYS A 59 -3.42 -0.13 -5.00
CA CYS A 59 -2.17 0.60 -5.17
C CYS A 59 -2.26 1.58 -6.35
N GLY A 60 -2.70 1.11 -7.52
CA GLY A 60 -2.90 1.98 -8.68
C GLY A 60 -3.89 3.11 -8.43
N ALA A 61 -5.01 2.83 -7.76
CA ALA A 61 -6.00 3.85 -7.41
C ALA A 61 -5.47 4.91 -6.42
N TYR A 62 -4.53 4.52 -5.55
CA TYR A 62 -3.96 5.38 -4.51
C TYR A 62 -2.66 6.07 -4.94
N GLY A 63 -2.20 5.86 -6.18
CA GLY A 63 -0.90 6.37 -6.65
C GLY A 63 0.30 5.68 -5.99
N LEU A 64 0.12 4.46 -5.48
CA LEU A 64 1.17 3.64 -4.88
C LEU A 64 1.71 2.63 -5.88
N GLN A 65 2.95 2.20 -5.66
CA GLN A 65 3.60 1.12 -6.41
C GLN A 65 4.14 0.08 -5.42
N LEU A 66 3.93 -1.21 -5.72
CA LEU A 66 4.50 -2.31 -4.95
C LEU A 66 5.93 -2.58 -5.41
N GLN A 67 6.86 -2.58 -4.46
CA GLN A 67 8.25 -2.95 -4.70
C GLN A 67 8.62 -4.11 -3.77
N VAL A 68 9.20 -5.17 -4.33
CA VAL A 68 9.79 -6.27 -3.58
C VAL A 68 11.29 -6.05 -3.51
N ARG A 69 11.87 -6.19 -2.32
CA ARG A 69 13.32 -6.14 -2.09
C ARG A 69 13.76 -7.38 -1.33
N ASP A 70 15.00 -7.78 -1.55
CA ASP A 70 15.63 -8.78 -0.69
C ASP A 70 15.75 -8.24 0.75
N LYS A 71 15.49 -9.10 1.72
CA LYS A 71 15.41 -8.73 3.14
C LYS A 71 16.79 -8.33 3.72
N ASN A 72 17.87 -8.87 3.15
CA ASN A 72 19.24 -8.72 3.63
C ASN A 72 20.09 -7.81 2.73
N GLN A 73 19.54 -7.28 1.64
CA GLN A 73 20.27 -6.38 0.78
C GLN A 73 20.47 -5.03 1.50
N PRO A 74 21.71 -4.57 1.70
CA PRO A 74 21.96 -3.27 2.30
C PRO A 74 21.25 -2.19 1.48
N ALA A 75 20.65 -1.22 2.17
CA ALA A 75 20.01 -0.09 1.52
C ALA A 75 21.05 0.57 0.59
N PRO A 76 20.66 1.00 -0.62
CA PRO A 76 21.59 1.68 -1.51
C PRO A 76 22.16 2.88 -0.77
N GLU A 77 23.48 2.89 -0.61
CA GLU A 77 24.21 3.99 0.01
C GLU A 77 23.88 5.27 -0.79
N PRO A 78 23.51 6.38 -0.13
CA PRO A 78 23.25 7.62 -0.85
C PRO A 78 24.50 7.96 -1.67
N ALA A 79 24.30 8.26 -2.95
CA ALA A 79 25.40 8.63 -3.85
C ALA A 79 26.27 9.69 -3.16
N PRO A 80 27.60 9.55 -3.19
CA PRO A 80 28.48 10.49 -2.50
C PRO A 80 28.12 11.90 -2.96
N LEU A 81 27.86 12.78 -1.99
CA LEU A 81 27.66 14.19 -2.24
C LEU A 81 28.97 14.69 -2.84
N VAL A 82 29.03 14.79 -4.18
CA VAL A 82 30.16 15.42 -4.85
C VAL A 82 30.01 16.91 -4.58
N GLU A 83 30.63 17.36 -3.50
CA GLU A 83 30.85 18.76 -3.22
C GLU A 83 31.89 19.25 -4.25
N TRP A 84 31.43 20.03 -5.22
CA TRP A 84 32.27 20.84 -6.11
C TRP A 84 32.45 22.22 -5.51
#